data_AF-A0A0R3SX30-F1
#
_entry.id   AF-A0A0R3SX30-F1
#
_cell.length_a   1.000
_cell.length_b   1.000
_cell.length_c   1.000
_cell.angle_alpha   90.00
_cell.angle_beta   90.00
_cell.angle_gamma   90.00
#
_symmetry.space_group_name_H-M   'P 1'
#
loop_
_entity.id
_entity.type
_entity.pdbx_description
1 polymer ?
#
loop_
_entity_poly.entity_id
_entity_poly.type
_entity_poly.pdbx_seq_one_letter_code
_entity_poly.pdbx_strand_id
1 'polypeptide(L)'
;MSSEQVCVVCIFDGNFSARKESISVGGKGNAISAVIQACEDIKAKIQQYTFDQISINNTEVLDALYNAEILIIDISGWKEVSVVLYHLGVRESVKSTVNIVLVCADDVDLIKSLPAFEEPNLILPYVTDEEYCARYVDIDRLNLLNGEVVTVKSKHMSSLPMLSSRLVEVFRKAQKATRYHLTWQFVKELRSDRETLKDDELREKLRKMRRRLDDPRLLSPDSLLNMFLSYLRIEAFSEMISLVEAIQGLHNYQNLLEPPNIRYYYAFALNRRNGKDRESLEKAIESYRKGFQESSSDYLGINLATLLVIGGADRSNKELATVCVVMDMLINILFNHASPRPTPVPYVIIERIKV
;
A
#
# COMPACT_ATOMS: atom_id res chain seq x y z
N MET A 1 9.25 9.87 -13.86
CA MET A 1 8.20 8.84 -14.08
C MET A 1 7.01 9.21 -13.21
N SER A 2 5.85 9.30 -13.84
CA SER A 2 4.58 9.78 -13.27
C SER A 2 4.27 9.12 -11.93
N SER A 3 3.91 9.93 -10.94
CA SER A 3 3.30 9.49 -9.69
C SER A 3 2.11 8.57 -9.97
N GLU A 4 1.99 7.52 -9.16
CA GLU A 4 0.87 6.60 -9.01
C GLU A 4 -0.47 7.28 -9.28
N GLN A 5 -1.11 6.96 -10.41
CA GLN A 5 -2.50 7.31 -10.64
C GLN A 5 -3.28 6.01 -10.64
N VAL A 6 -4.08 5.78 -9.59
CA VAL A 6 -5.00 4.63 -9.55
C VAL A 6 -5.88 4.65 -10.77
N CYS A 7 -6.07 3.48 -11.39
CA CYS A 7 -6.96 3.38 -12.53
C CYS A 7 -8.40 3.15 -12.03
N VAL A 8 -9.21 4.19 -12.11
CA VAL A 8 -10.66 4.13 -11.89
C VAL A 8 -11.33 3.96 -13.25
N VAL A 9 -12.06 2.87 -13.42
CA VAL A 9 -12.96 2.71 -14.57
C VAL A 9 -14.36 3.07 -14.11
N CYS A 10 -15.03 3.95 -14.85
CA CYS A 10 -16.40 4.33 -14.56
C CYS A 10 -17.32 4.06 -15.74
N ILE A 11 -18.53 3.63 -15.42
CA ILE A 11 -19.57 3.32 -16.39
C ILE A 11 -20.80 4.14 -16.04
N PHE A 12 -21.21 4.99 -16.98
CA PHE A 12 -22.34 5.90 -16.85
C PHE A 12 -23.05 6.02 -18.19
N ASP A 13 -24.38 6.02 -18.17
CA ASP A 13 -25.18 6.39 -19.35
C ASP A 13 -25.47 7.89 -19.35
N GLY A 14 -24.79 8.60 -20.26
CA GLY A 14 -24.96 10.04 -20.46
C GLY A 14 -24.17 10.51 -21.69
N ASN A 15 -24.86 11.12 -22.64
CA ASN A 15 -24.27 11.72 -23.84
C ASN A 15 -23.14 12.72 -23.50
N PHE A 16 -21.89 12.38 -23.85
CA PHE A 16 -20.78 13.34 -23.96
C PHE A 16 -20.36 13.58 -25.42
N SER A 17 -21.26 13.31 -26.37
CA SER A 17 -21.06 13.60 -27.78
C SER A 17 -21.26 15.08 -28.07
N ALA A 18 -20.35 15.93 -27.58
CA ALA A 18 -19.95 17.25 -28.10
C ALA A 18 -19.44 18.16 -26.98
N ARG A 19 -18.12 18.18 -26.76
CA ARG A 19 -17.30 19.36 -26.45
C ARG A 19 -15.88 18.93 -26.07
N LYS A 20 -15.11 18.54 -27.08
CA LYS A 20 -13.67 18.86 -27.09
C LYS A 20 -13.57 20.33 -27.49
N GLU A 21 -13.85 21.25 -26.59
CA GLU A 21 -13.44 22.66 -26.73
C GLU A 21 -13.75 23.39 -25.42
N SER A 22 -12.69 23.88 -24.77
CA SER A 22 -12.69 24.77 -23.60
C SER A 22 -13.51 24.30 -22.38
N ILE A 23 -12.85 23.67 -21.42
CA ILE A 23 -13.33 23.57 -20.04
C ILE A 23 -13.39 25.00 -19.49
N SER A 24 -14.57 25.60 -19.59
CA SER A 24 -14.95 26.75 -18.79
C SER A 24 -15.65 26.25 -17.54
N VAL A 25 -15.16 26.73 -16.41
CA VAL A 25 -15.68 26.53 -15.06
C VAL A 25 -17.14 27.04 -15.03
N GLY A 26 -18.11 26.14 -14.86
CA GLY A 26 -19.51 26.52 -14.61
C GLY A 26 -20.55 25.57 -15.19
N GLY A 27 -20.89 24.50 -14.46
CA GLY A 27 -21.99 23.58 -14.80
C GLY A 27 -22.11 22.41 -13.81
N LYS A 28 -22.63 22.70 -12.61
CA LYS A 28 -23.00 21.78 -11.51
C LYS A 28 -24.06 20.75 -11.99
N GLY A 29 -24.14 19.47 -11.66
CA GLY A 29 -23.36 18.49 -10.89
C GLY A 29 -24.23 17.21 -10.78
N ASN A 30 -23.68 16.10 -11.25
CA ASN A 30 -24.34 14.80 -11.29
C ASN A 30 -23.38 13.75 -10.71
N ALA A 31 -23.82 12.50 -10.51
CA ALA A 31 -22.99 11.46 -9.90
C ALA A 31 -21.63 11.27 -10.60
N ILE A 32 -21.59 11.39 -11.93
CA ILE A 32 -20.33 11.32 -12.68
C ILE A 32 -19.40 12.51 -12.37
N SER A 33 -19.93 13.72 -12.20
CA SER A 33 -19.13 14.88 -11.78
C SER A 33 -18.51 14.65 -10.40
N ALA A 34 -19.26 14.03 -9.48
CA ALA A 34 -18.73 13.67 -8.16
C ALA A 34 -17.61 12.61 -8.25
N VAL A 35 -17.71 11.64 -9.18
CA VAL A 35 -16.64 10.68 -9.46
C VAL A 35 -15.42 11.37 -10.04
N ILE A 36 -15.58 12.24 -11.04
CA ILE A 36 -14.47 12.98 -11.66
C ILE A 36 -13.75 13.82 -10.60
N GLN A 37 -14.50 14.57 -9.79
CA GLN A 37 -13.95 15.37 -8.70
C GLN A 37 -13.17 14.49 -7.70
N ALA A 38 -13.75 13.36 -7.27
CA ALA A 38 -13.09 12.45 -6.35
C ALA A 38 -11.80 11.87 -6.93
N CYS A 39 -11.80 11.54 -8.23
CA CYS A 39 -10.61 11.07 -8.95
C CYS A 39 -9.54 12.15 -9.02
N GLU A 40 -9.90 13.41 -9.30
CA GLU A 40 -8.96 14.55 -9.31
C GLU A 40 -8.32 14.76 -7.93
N ASP A 41 -9.12 14.70 -6.85
CA ASP A 41 -8.66 14.88 -5.47
C ASP A 41 -7.62 13.82 -5.03
N ILE A 42 -7.69 12.61 -5.59
CA ILE A 42 -6.71 11.54 -5.34
C ILE A 42 -5.71 11.35 -6.49
N LYS A 43 -5.75 12.22 -7.51
CA LYS A 43 -4.93 12.13 -8.73
C LYS A 43 -5.05 10.77 -9.43
N ALA A 44 -6.22 10.17 -9.43
CA ALA A 44 -6.49 8.92 -10.13
C ALA A 44 -6.64 9.13 -11.64
N LYS A 45 -6.22 8.13 -12.42
CA LYS A 45 -6.49 8.04 -13.86
C LYS A 45 -7.91 7.51 -14.02
N ILE A 46 -8.74 8.26 -14.73
CA ILE A 46 -10.12 7.86 -15.03
C ILE A 46 -10.24 7.33 -16.46
N GLN A 47 -10.94 6.22 -16.64
CA GLN A 47 -11.38 5.71 -17.94
C GLN A 47 -12.89 5.57 -17.90
N GLN A 48 -13.58 6.18 -18.85
CA GLN A 48 -15.03 6.22 -18.87
C GLN A 48 -15.57 5.41 -20.05
N TYR A 49 -16.60 4.60 -19.80
CA TYR A 49 -17.32 3.83 -20.80
C TYR A 49 -18.84 3.99 -20.61
N THR A 50 -19.60 3.63 -21.63
CA THR A 50 -21.07 3.58 -21.59
C THR A 50 -21.57 2.15 -21.40
N PHE A 51 -22.85 1.98 -21.07
CA PHE A 51 -23.42 0.65 -20.92
C PHE A 51 -23.40 -0.15 -22.24
N ASP A 52 -23.75 0.49 -23.36
CA ASP A 52 -23.75 -0.13 -24.70
C ASP A 52 -22.39 -0.70 -25.09
N GLN A 53 -21.30 -0.09 -24.61
CA GLN A 53 -19.96 -0.56 -24.89
C GLN A 53 -19.62 -1.88 -24.17
N ILE A 54 -20.30 -2.17 -23.06
CA ILE A 54 -20.14 -3.40 -22.30
C ILE A 54 -21.02 -4.50 -22.89
N SER A 55 -22.27 -4.17 -23.24
CA SER A 55 -23.26 -5.13 -23.74
C SER A 55 -22.87 -5.76 -25.09
N ILE A 56 -22.03 -5.08 -25.89
CA ILE A 56 -21.54 -5.57 -27.19
C ILE A 56 -20.32 -6.53 -27.05
N ASN A 57 -19.91 -6.91 -25.84
CA ASN A 57 -18.70 -7.73 -25.60
C ASN A 57 -17.44 -7.12 -26.24
N ASN A 58 -17.31 -5.80 -26.28
CA ASN A 58 -16.11 -5.15 -26.77
C ASN A 58 -14.91 -5.56 -25.90
N THR A 59 -13.95 -6.28 -26.48
CA THR A 59 -12.83 -6.87 -25.75
C THR A 59 -11.94 -5.83 -25.08
N GLU A 60 -11.80 -4.62 -25.66
CA GLU A 60 -11.01 -3.54 -25.05
C GLU A 60 -11.71 -2.98 -23.81
N VAL A 61 -13.04 -2.84 -23.87
CA VAL A 61 -13.87 -2.36 -22.77
C VAL A 61 -13.92 -3.39 -21.65
N LEU A 62 -14.07 -4.67 -21.99
CA LEU A 62 -14.03 -5.77 -21.04
C LEU A 62 -12.65 -5.93 -20.40
N ASP A 63 -11.57 -5.75 -21.17
CA ASP A 63 -10.21 -5.77 -20.62
C ASP A 63 -10.00 -4.62 -19.65
N ALA A 64 -10.38 -3.39 -20.03
CA ALA A 64 -10.29 -2.23 -19.14
C ALA A 64 -11.16 -2.40 -17.89
N LEU A 65 -12.39 -2.88 -18.06
CA LEU A 65 -13.31 -3.25 -17.00
C LEU A 65 -12.58 -4.24 -16.11
N TYR A 66 -12.39 -5.50 -16.50
CA TYR A 66 -11.81 -6.53 -15.63
C TYR A 66 -10.45 -6.15 -15.05
N ASN A 67 -9.64 -5.32 -15.72
CA ASN A 67 -8.35 -4.88 -15.20
C ASN A 67 -8.38 -3.70 -14.22
N ALA A 68 -9.48 -2.96 -14.14
CA ALA A 68 -9.63 -1.81 -13.24
C ALA A 68 -9.32 -2.16 -11.77
N GLU A 69 -8.58 -1.29 -11.08
CA GLU A 69 -8.35 -1.40 -9.63
C GLU A 69 -9.63 -1.07 -8.87
N ILE A 70 -10.31 0.01 -9.30
CA ILE A 70 -11.60 0.45 -8.81
C ILE A 70 -12.55 0.55 -9.99
N LEU A 71 -13.68 -0.15 -9.93
CA LEU A 71 -14.77 -0.04 -10.89
C LEU A 71 -15.93 0.69 -10.25
N ILE A 72 -16.47 1.69 -10.96
CA ILE A 72 -17.64 2.44 -10.54
C ILE A 72 -18.71 2.29 -11.61
N ILE A 73 -19.90 1.87 -11.22
CA ILE A 73 -21.03 1.71 -12.14
C ILE A 73 -22.22 2.45 -11.57
N ASP A 74 -22.74 3.41 -12.31
CA ASP A 74 -24.03 4.00 -11.98
C ASP A 74 -25.14 3.26 -12.72
N ILE A 75 -25.94 2.51 -11.96
CA ILE A 75 -27.04 1.69 -12.49
C ILE A 75 -28.39 2.43 -12.49
N SER A 76 -28.40 3.71 -12.16
CA SER A 76 -29.64 4.50 -12.03
C SER A 76 -30.42 4.52 -13.35
N GLY A 77 -31.68 4.08 -13.33
CA GLY A 77 -32.55 4.05 -14.50
C GLY A 77 -32.26 2.91 -15.48
N TRP A 78 -31.42 1.94 -15.11
CA TRP A 78 -31.07 0.80 -15.97
C TRP A 78 -32.13 -0.30 -15.89
N LYS A 79 -32.49 -0.85 -17.05
CA LYS A 79 -33.48 -1.93 -17.16
C LYS A 79 -32.86 -3.33 -17.04
N GLU A 80 -31.58 -3.48 -17.38
CA GLU A 80 -30.87 -4.77 -17.48
C GLU A 80 -29.73 -4.89 -16.45
N VAL A 81 -30.05 -4.65 -15.18
CA VAL A 81 -29.09 -4.69 -14.07
C VAL A 81 -28.41 -6.06 -13.93
N SER A 82 -29.03 -7.13 -14.41
CA SER A 82 -28.47 -8.49 -14.43
C SER A 82 -27.15 -8.59 -15.20
N VAL A 83 -26.98 -7.85 -16.30
CA VAL A 83 -25.73 -7.84 -17.09
C VAL A 83 -24.59 -7.26 -16.26
N VAL A 84 -24.85 -6.22 -15.48
CA VAL A 84 -23.88 -5.61 -14.57
C VAL A 84 -23.48 -6.58 -13.48
N LEU A 85 -24.47 -7.18 -12.81
CA LEU A 85 -24.22 -8.12 -11.72
C LEU A 85 -23.38 -9.31 -12.20
N TYR A 86 -23.56 -9.77 -13.44
CA TYR A 86 -22.70 -10.78 -14.04
C TYR A 86 -21.24 -10.32 -14.09
N HIS A 87 -20.94 -9.15 -14.64
CA HIS A 87 -19.57 -8.64 -14.73
C HIS A 87 -18.95 -8.36 -13.36
N LEU A 88 -19.73 -7.89 -12.38
CA LEU A 88 -19.29 -7.73 -11.00
C LEU A 88 -18.91 -9.08 -10.38
N GLY A 89 -19.75 -10.11 -10.55
CA GLY A 89 -19.46 -11.46 -10.07
C GLY A 89 -18.20 -12.07 -10.72
N VAL A 90 -18.00 -11.85 -12.03
CA VAL A 90 -16.75 -12.28 -12.70
C VAL A 90 -15.54 -11.62 -12.06
N ARG A 91 -15.57 -10.30 -11.83
CA ARG A 91 -14.45 -9.58 -11.20
C ARG A 91 -14.11 -10.12 -9.82
N GLU A 92 -15.14 -10.33 -9.00
CA GLU A 92 -14.99 -10.86 -7.64
C GLU A 92 -14.39 -12.26 -7.63
N SER A 93 -14.74 -13.09 -8.60
CA SER A 93 -14.20 -14.46 -8.70
C SER A 93 -12.74 -14.54 -9.12
N VAL A 94 -12.24 -13.55 -9.87
CA VAL A 94 -10.91 -13.60 -10.50
C VAL A 94 -9.84 -12.90 -9.67
N LYS A 95 -10.16 -11.77 -9.03
CA LYS A 95 -9.17 -11.01 -8.26
C LYS A 95 -9.80 -10.06 -7.24
N SER A 96 -9.04 -9.77 -6.18
CA SER A 96 -9.39 -8.72 -5.21
C SER A 96 -9.49 -7.37 -5.93
N THR A 97 -10.72 -6.92 -6.16
CA THR A 97 -11.06 -5.65 -6.81
C THR A 97 -12.04 -4.89 -5.95
N VAL A 98 -12.13 -3.58 -6.18
CA VAL A 98 -13.13 -2.74 -5.53
C VAL A 98 -14.20 -2.38 -6.56
N ASN A 99 -15.41 -2.83 -6.30
CA ASN A 99 -16.59 -2.57 -7.09
C ASN A 99 -17.49 -1.61 -6.32
N ILE A 100 -17.82 -0.47 -6.93
CA ILE A 100 -18.68 0.55 -6.34
C ILE A 100 -19.88 0.71 -7.26
N VAL A 101 -21.07 0.43 -6.73
CA VAL A 101 -22.33 0.60 -7.44
C VAL A 101 -22.98 1.88 -6.94
N LEU A 102 -23.11 2.87 -7.83
CA LEU A 102 -23.90 4.07 -7.57
C LEU A 102 -25.34 3.84 -8.00
N VAL A 103 -26.27 4.34 -7.20
CA VAL A 103 -27.70 4.18 -7.46
C VAL A 103 -28.47 5.39 -6.93
N CYS A 104 -29.36 5.93 -7.74
CA CYS A 104 -30.24 7.02 -7.33
C CYS A 104 -31.20 6.51 -6.24
N ALA A 105 -31.22 7.20 -5.10
CA ALA A 105 -32.05 6.83 -3.96
C ALA A 105 -33.56 6.92 -4.22
N ASP A 106 -33.98 7.57 -5.32
CA ASP A 106 -35.37 7.62 -5.75
C ASP A 106 -35.90 6.23 -6.18
N ASP A 107 -35.02 5.32 -6.61
CA ASP A 107 -35.37 3.95 -7.04
C ASP A 107 -35.12 2.93 -5.91
N VAL A 108 -35.99 2.95 -4.91
CA VAL A 108 -35.87 2.09 -3.72
C VAL A 108 -36.01 0.61 -4.05
N ASP A 109 -36.87 0.27 -5.02
CA ASP A 109 -37.09 -1.12 -5.42
C ASP A 109 -35.85 -1.70 -6.06
N LEU A 110 -35.16 -0.93 -6.92
CA LEU A 110 -33.86 -1.31 -7.44
C LEU A 110 -32.86 -1.55 -6.31
N ILE A 111 -32.71 -0.62 -5.36
CA ILE A 111 -31.75 -0.76 -4.24
C ILE A 111 -32.03 -2.02 -3.43
N LYS A 112 -33.30 -2.31 -3.14
CA LYS A 112 -33.72 -3.51 -2.39
C LYS A 112 -33.52 -4.80 -3.18
N SER A 113 -33.56 -4.73 -4.52
CA SER A 113 -33.34 -5.89 -5.39
C SER A 113 -31.87 -6.29 -5.55
N LEU A 114 -30.95 -5.38 -5.22
CA LEU A 114 -29.52 -5.64 -5.32
C LEU A 114 -29.07 -6.67 -4.26
N PRO A 115 -28.09 -7.52 -4.59
CA PRO A 115 -27.48 -8.42 -3.62
C PRO A 115 -26.78 -7.62 -2.50
N ALA A 116 -26.57 -8.25 -1.35
CA ALA A 116 -25.72 -7.68 -0.32
C ALA A 116 -24.27 -7.60 -0.81
N PHE A 117 -23.66 -6.42 -0.74
CA PHE A 117 -22.24 -6.22 -1.04
C PHE A 117 -21.43 -6.27 0.25
N GLU A 118 -20.34 -7.04 0.25
CA GLU A 118 -19.38 -7.08 1.36
C GLU A 118 -18.16 -6.22 1.05
N GLU A 119 -17.58 -5.60 2.07
CA GLU A 119 -16.35 -4.83 1.90
C GLU A 119 -15.25 -5.70 1.27
N PRO A 120 -14.55 -5.21 0.23
CA PRO A 120 -14.40 -3.80 -0.15
C PRO A 120 -15.43 -3.29 -1.18
N ASN A 121 -16.36 -4.12 -1.65
CA ASN A 121 -17.37 -3.73 -2.64
C ASN A 121 -18.55 -3.05 -1.94
N LEU A 122 -19.08 -1.98 -2.55
CA LEU A 122 -20.02 -1.09 -1.88
C LEU A 122 -21.14 -0.65 -2.83
N ILE A 123 -22.35 -0.55 -2.29
CA ILE A 123 -23.43 0.25 -2.88
C ILE A 123 -23.39 1.63 -2.24
N LEU A 124 -23.36 2.68 -3.05
CA LEU A 124 -23.45 4.07 -2.59
C LEU A 124 -24.70 4.72 -3.19
N PRO A 125 -25.83 4.72 -2.46
CA PRO A 125 -27.00 5.47 -2.85
C PRO A 125 -26.71 6.97 -2.86
N TYR A 126 -27.28 7.69 -3.82
CA TYR A 126 -27.14 9.14 -3.90
C TYR A 126 -28.44 9.85 -4.25
N VAL A 127 -28.52 11.12 -3.86
CA VAL A 127 -29.57 12.06 -4.27
C VAL A 127 -28.93 13.28 -4.91
N THR A 128 -29.65 13.91 -5.84
CA THR A 128 -29.24 15.18 -6.43
C THR A 128 -29.99 16.30 -5.74
N ASP A 129 -29.26 17.29 -5.21
CA ASP A 129 -29.87 18.44 -4.56
C ASP A 129 -30.38 19.51 -5.56
N GLU A 130 -31.03 20.56 -5.05
CA GLU A 130 -31.58 21.66 -5.86
C GLU A 130 -30.50 22.44 -6.63
N GLU A 131 -29.23 22.36 -6.18
CA GLU A 131 -28.09 22.95 -6.87
C GLU A 131 -27.45 22.00 -7.90
N TYR A 132 -28.09 20.85 -8.15
CA TYR A 132 -27.51 19.76 -8.91
C TYR A 132 -26.17 19.35 -8.31
N CYS A 133 -26.12 18.97 -7.03
CA CYS A 133 -24.96 18.31 -6.44
C CYS A 133 -25.35 16.91 -5.97
N ALA A 134 -24.54 15.91 -6.31
CA ALA A 134 -24.74 14.55 -5.85
C ALA A 134 -24.31 14.41 -4.38
N ARG A 135 -25.23 13.98 -3.52
CA ARG A 135 -25.02 13.74 -2.09
C ARG A 135 -25.21 12.28 -1.76
N TYR A 136 -24.33 11.76 -0.92
CA TYR A 136 -24.39 10.37 -0.49
C TYR A 136 -25.50 10.19 0.55
N VAL A 137 -26.27 9.11 0.38
CA VAL A 137 -27.31 8.68 1.33
C VAL A 137 -26.90 7.33 1.88
N ASP A 138 -26.83 7.25 3.20
CA ASP A 138 -26.61 5.99 3.90
C ASP A 138 -27.81 5.05 3.68
N ILE A 139 -27.56 3.77 3.42
CA ILE A 139 -28.57 2.74 3.21
C ILE A 139 -29.51 2.65 4.42
N ASP A 140 -28.98 2.77 5.64
CA ASP A 140 -29.80 2.73 6.85
C ASP A 140 -30.71 3.96 6.95
N ARG A 141 -30.25 5.11 6.44
CA ARG A 141 -31.06 6.33 6.37
C ARG A 141 -32.11 6.27 5.27
N LEU A 142 -31.92 5.49 4.21
CA LEU A 142 -32.89 5.34 3.13
C LEU A 142 -34.23 4.77 3.64
N ASN A 143 -34.17 3.80 4.56
CA ASN A 143 -35.35 3.22 5.17
C ASN A 143 -36.14 4.22 6.02
N LEU A 144 -35.45 5.18 6.66
CA LEU A 144 -36.08 6.25 7.45
C LEU A 144 -36.77 7.31 6.58
N LEU A 145 -36.42 7.39 5.30
CA LEU A 145 -37.00 8.33 4.34
C LEU A 145 -38.27 7.76 3.67
N ASN A 146 -38.72 6.55 4.06
CA ASN A 146 -39.87 5.84 3.49
C ASN A 146 -39.89 5.75 1.95
N GLY A 147 -38.74 5.93 1.29
CA GLY A 147 -38.67 6.03 -0.17
C GLY A 147 -39.29 7.29 -0.78
N GLU A 148 -39.80 8.22 0.03
CA GLU A 148 -40.26 9.52 -0.43
C GLU A 148 -39.12 10.53 -0.34
N VAL A 149 -38.11 10.37 -1.21
CA VAL A 149 -36.97 11.28 -1.30
C VAL A 149 -37.43 12.72 -1.60
N VAL A 150 -38.60 12.90 -2.22
CA VAL A 150 -39.16 14.21 -2.59
C VAL A 150 -39.46 15.11 -1.38
N THR A 151 -39.90 14.55 -0.25
CA THR A 151 -40.34 15.33 0.92
C THR A 151 -39.18 15.77 1.82
N VAL A 152 -38.01 15.11 1.71
CA VAL A 152 -36.79 15.40 2.48
C VAL A 152 -35.83 16.38 1.77
N LYS A 153 -36.07 16.66 0.48
CA LYS A 153 -35.31 17.63 -0.32
C LYS A 153 -35.16 19.00 0.37
N SER A 154 -36.17 19.45 1.12
CA SER A 154 -36.21 20.86 1.58
C SER A 154 -35.61 21.17 2.97
N LYS A 155 -35.43 20.20 3.90
CA LYS A 155 -34.98 20.51 5.28
C LYS A 155 -33.72 19.81 5.77
N HIS A 156 -33.32 18.69 5.18
CA HIS A 156 -32.16 17.91 5.66
C HIS A 156 -31.11 17.61 4.57
N MET A 157 -31.37 17.95 3.31
CA MET A 157 -30.49 17.61 2.17
C MET A 157 -29.13 18.30 2.25
N SER A 158 -29.06 19.54 2.74
CA SER A 158 -27.80 20.27 2.97
C SER A 158 -26.90 19.64 4.03
N SER A 159 -27.45 18.81 4.93
CA SER A 159 -26.69 18.11 5.97
C SER A 159 -26.05 16.79 5.49
N LEU A 160 -26.46 16.30 4.31
CA LEU A 160 -25.89 15.07 3.75
C LEU A 160 -24.50 15.33 3.16
N PRO A 161 -23.55 14.41 3.36
CA PRO A 161 -22.21 14.54 2.82
C PRO A 161 -22.22 14.51 1.28
N MET A 162 -21.25 15.21 0.67
CA MET A 162 -21.07 15.13 -0.77
C MET A 162 -20.67 13.70 -1.19
N LEU A 163 -21.22 13.23 -2.31
CA LEU A 163 -20.85 11.93 -2.86
C LEU A 163 -19.35 11.87 -3.19
N SER A 164 -18.79 12.97 -3.70
CA SER A 164 -17.35 13.07 -4.00
C SER A 164 -16.48 12.85 -2.76
N SER A 165 -16.84 13.45 -1.62
CA SER A 165 -16.12 13.24 -0.36
C SER A 165 -16.17 11.78 0.11
N ARG A 166 -17.32 11.12 -0.02
CA ARG A 166 -17.46 9.69 0.33
C ARG A 166 -16.64 8.81 -0.61
N LEU A 167 -16.66 9.11 -1.92
CA LEU A 167 -15.85 8.39 -2.91
C LEU A 167 -14.35 8.53 -2.63
N VAL A 168 -13.85 9.71 -2.26
CA VAL A 168 -12.43 9.91 -1.87
C VAL A 168 -12.05 9.01 -0.70
N GLU A 169 -12.91 8.89 0.32
CA GLU A 169 -12.67 8.00 1.46
C GLU A 169 -12.58 6.53 1.02
N VAL A 170 -13.56 6.08 0.22
CA VAL A 170 -13.61 4.72 -0.32
C VAL A 170 -12.38 4.41 -1.17
N PHE A 171 -11.99 5.31 -2.07
CA PHE A 171 -10.83 5.11 -2.94
C PHE A 171 -9.53 4.99 -2.13
N ARG A 172 -9.37 5.81 -1.07
CA ARG A 172 -8.19 5.72 -0.19
C ARG A 172 -8.16 4.42 0.60
N LYS A 173 -9.32 3.91 1.05
CA LYS A 173 -9.42 2.60 1.72
C LYS A 173 -9.07 1.47 0.75
N ALA A 174 -9.61 1.51 -0.46
CA ALA A 174 -9.31 0.58 -1.54
C ALA A 174 -7.81 0.55 -1.87
N GLN A 175 -7.17 1.71 -2.07
CA GLN A 175 -5.74 1.84 -2.31
C GLN A 175 -4.89 1.15 -1.25
N LYS A 176 -5.21 1.38 0.03
CA LYS A 176 -4.50 0.77 1.15
C LYS A 176 -4.66 -0.75 1.16
N ALA A 177 -5.87 -1.25 0.96
CA ALA A 177 -6.15 -2.69 0.93
C ALA A 177 -5.42 -3.39 -0.23
N THR A 178 -5.48 -2.83 -1.44
CA THR A 178 -4.76 -3.37 -2.61
C THR A 178 -3.26 -3.36 -2.39
N ARG A 179 -2.69 -2.25 -1.90
CA ARG A 179 -1.25 -2.16 -1.59
C ARG A 179 -0.83 -3.21 -0.55
N TYR A 180 -1.63 -3.38 0.50
CA TYR A 180 -1.39 -4.39 1.53
C TYR A 180 -1.37 -5.79 0.94
N HIS A 181 -2.38 -6.15 0.13
CA HIS A 181 -2.47 -7.47 -0.49
C HIS A 181 -1.27 -7.77 -1.42
N LEU A 182 -0.92 -6.82 -2.28
CA LEU A 182 0.22 -6.95 -3.19
C LEU A 182 1.53 -7.13 -2.42
N THR A 183 1.75 -6.32 -1.38
CA THR A 183 2.93 -6.40 -0.52
C THR A 183 2.98 -7.73 0.22
N TRP A 184 1.86 -8.17 0.80
CA TRP A 184 1.75 -9.45 1.50
C TRP A 184 2.08 -10.63 0.58
N GLN A 185 1.53 -10.65 -0.64
CA GLN A 185 1.81 -11.73 -1.59
C GLN A 185 3.28 -11.74 -2.01
N PHE A 186 3.85 -10.56 -2.28
CA PHE A 186 5.27 -10.41 -2.60
C PHE A 186 6.18 -10.94 -1.48
N VAL A 187 5.90 -10.56 -0.23
CA VAL A 187 6.67 -10.99 0.94
C VAL A 187 6.48 -12.48 1.22
N LYS A 188 5.26 -13.00 1.10
CA LYS A 188 4.95 -14.43 1.26
C LYS A 188 5.75 -15.28 0.28
N GLU A 189 5.81 -14.86 -0.98
CA GLU A 189 6.58 -15.52 -2.03
C GLU A 189 8.09 -15.51 -1.69
N LEU A 190 8.65 -14.36 -1.32
CA LEU A 190 10.06 -14.27 -0.89
C LEU A 190 10.41 -15.19 0.27
N ARG A 191 9.52 -15.32 1.26
CA ARG A 191 9.73 -16.20 2.42
C ARG A 191 9.71 -17.66 2.00
N SER A 192 8.70 -18.05 1.23
CA SER A 192 8.59 -19.41 0.68
C SER A 192 9.81 -19.78 -0.15
N ASP A 193 10.21 -18.92 -1.09
CA ASP A 193 11.33 -19.18 -1.99
C ASP A 193 12.66 -19.32 -1.22
N ARG A 194 12.85 -18.54 -0.16
CA ARG A 194 14.06 -18.60 0.67
C ARG A 194 14.18 -19.91 1.45
N GLU A 195 13.07 -20.55 1.77
CA GLU A 195 13.02 -21.83 2.50
C GLU A 195 13.13 -23.03 1.56
N THR A 196 12.61 -22.93 0.33
CA THR A 196 12.46 -24.09 -0.56
C THR A 196 13.48 -24.15 -1.69
N LEU A 197 13.98 -23.02 -2.19
CA LEU A 197 14.87 -22.98 -3.34
C LEU A 197 16.34 -23.15 -2.95
N LYS A 198 17.11 -23.75 -3.87
CA LYS A 198 18.58 -23.77 -3.77
C LYS A 198 19.16 -22.40 -4.12
N ASP A 199 20.39 -22.14 -3.70
CA ASP A 199 21.03 -20.82 -3.78
C ASP A 199 21.07 -20.24 -5.22
N ASP A 200 21.36 -21.05 -6.25
CA ASP A 200 21.37 -20.59 -7.65
C ASP A 200 19.96 -20.26 -8.18
N GLU A 201 18.99 -21.12 -7.86
CA GLU A 201 17.58 -20.94 -8.24
C GLU A 201 16.99 -19.71 -7.55
N LEU A 202 17.31 -19.53 -6.26
CA LEU A 202 16.92 -18.37 -5.46
C LEU A 202 17.54 -17.10 -6.03
N ARG A 203 18.80 -17.11 -6.45
CA ARG A 203 19.46 -15.94 -7.06
C ARG A 203 18.71 -15.49 -8.33
N GLU A 204 18.34 -16.43 -9.20
CA GLU A 204 17.58 -16.10 -10.41
C GLU A 204 16.15 -15.63 -10.09
N LYS A 205 15.50 -16.24 -9.10
CA LYS A 205 14.19 -15.79 -8.62
C LYS A 205 14.26 -14.37 -8.06
N LEU A 206 15.29 -14.02 -7.27
CA LEU A 206 15.47 -12.69 -6.70
C LEU A 206 15.71 -11.61 -7.77
N ARG A 207 16.30 -11.93 -8.92
CA ARG A 207 16.39 -11.00 -10.06
C ARG A 207 15.01 -10.66 -10.63
N LYS A 208 14.09 -11.63 -10.66
CA LYS A 208 12.69 -11.41 -11.07
C LYS A 208 11.93 -10.59 -10.01
N MET A 209 12.13 -10.91 -8.73
CA MET A 209 11.53 -10.16 -7.62
C MET A 209 12.01 -8.71 -7.56
N ARG A 210 13.31 -8.47 -7.81
CA ARG A 210 13.88 -7.11 -7.85
C ARG A 210 13.23 -6.22 -8.91
N ARG A 211 12.92 -6.78 -10.09
CA ARG A 211 12.19 -6.07 -11.17
C ARG A 211 10.75 -5.75 -10.79
N ARG A 212 10.09 -6.63 -10.01
CA ARG A 212 8.73 -6.33 -9.51
C ARG A 212 8.70 -5.11 -8.59
N LEU A 213 9.79 -4.83 -7.86
CA LEU A 213 9.91 -3.61 -7.04
C LEU A 213 9.99 -2.30 -7.86
N ASP A 214 10.04 -2.38 -9.19
CA ASP A 214 9.81 -1.21 -10.04
C ASP A 214 8.35 -0.73 -9.96
N ASP A 215 7.42 -1.58 -9.49
CA ASP A 215 6.08 -1.19 -9.06
C ASP A 215 6.14 -0.50 -7.68
N PRO A 216 5.86 0.80 -7.60
CA PRO A 216 6.01 1.54 -6.34
C PRO A 216 5.03 1.11 -5.24
N ARG A 217 3.94 0.43 -5.59
CA ARG A 217 3.00 -0.16 -4.62
C ARG A 217 3.66 -1.26 -3.80
N LEU A 218 4.69 -1.92 -4.35
CA LEU A 218 5.46 -2.95 -3.65
C LEU A 218 6.63 -2.36 -2.83
N LEU A 219 6.99 -1.08 -3.01
CA LEU A 219 8.04 -0.44 -2.24
C LEU A 219 7.56 -0.13 -0.82
N SER A 220 7.98 -0.95 0.14
CA SER A 220 7.69 -0.78 1.56
C SER A 220 8.89 -1.21 2.41
N PRO A 221 9.01 -0.75 3.67
CA PRO A 221 10.08 -1.22 4.55
C PRO A 221 10.06 -2.75 4.74
N ASP A 222 8.89 -3.38 4.78
CA ASP A 222 8.76 -4.85 4.89
C ASP A 222 9.23 -5.56 3.61
N SER A 223 8.87 -5.05 2.43
CA SER A 223 9.36 -5.59 1.16
C SER A 223 10.89 -5.50 1.06
N LEU A 224 11.47 -4.36 1.43
CA LEU A 224 12.93 -4.16 1.41
C LEU A 224 13.63 -5.08 2.41
N LEU A 225 13.11 -5.18 3.63
CA LEU A 225 13.65 -6.07 4.65
C LEU A 225 13.66 -7.53 4.15
N ASN A 226 12.56 -8.02 3.59
CA ASN A 226 12.49 -9.40 3.11
C ASN A 226 13.39 -9.64 1.89
N MET A 227 13.55 -8.66 1.00
CA MET A 227 14.56 -8.73 -0.07
C MET A 227 15.97 -8.85 0.51
N PHE A 228 16.30 -8.04 1.53
CA PHE A 228 17.62 -8.07 2.14
C PHE A 228 17.91 -9.41 2.81
N LEU A 229 16.97 -9.94 3.57
CA LEU A 229 17.09 -11.27 4.18
C LEU A 229 17.31 -12.37 3.13
N SER A 230 16.64 -12.27 1.97
CA SER A 230 16.86 -13.21 0.89
C SER A 230 18.20 -13.03 0.18
N TYR A 231 18.70 -11.81 0.02
CA TYR A 231 20.07 -11.60 -0.46
C TYR A 231 21.14 -12.10 0.51
N LEU A 232 20.93 -11.93 1.83
CA LEU A 232 21.83 -12.46 2.86
C LEU A 232 21.95 -13.98 2.80
N ARG A 233 20.83 -14.68 2.58
CA ARG A 233 20.81 -16.15 2.50
C ARG A 233 21.77 -16.71 1.46
N ILE A 234 22.03 -15.97 0.37
CA ILE A 234 22.88 -16.39 -0.75
C ILE A 234 24.11 -15.49 -0.94
N GLU A 235 24.43 -14.67 0.08
CA GLU A 235 25.57 -13.74 0.08
C GLU A 235 25.62 -12.80 -1.14
N ALA A 236 24.46 -12.38 -1.65
CA ALA A 236 24.30 -11.49 -2.80
C ALA A 236 24.41 -10.00 -2.39
N PHE A 237 25.54 -9.63 -1.78
CA PHE A 237 25.75 -8.27 -1.22
C PHE A 237 25.77 -7.18 -2.28
N SER A 238 26.30 -7.46 -3.47
CA SER A 238 26.35 -6.50 -4.58
C SER A 238 24.94 -6.12 -5.05
N GLU A 239 24.04 -7.11 -5.14
CA GLU A 239 22.64 -6.91 -5.49
C GLU A 239 21.87 -6.12 -4.42
N MET A 240 22.16 -6.39 -3.13
CA MET A 240 21.60 -5.61 -2.02
C MET A 240 22.02 -4.14 -2.08
N ILE A 241 23.32 -3.87 -2.27
CA ILE A 241 23.86 -2.51 -2.38
C ILE A 241 23.22 -1.78 -3.56
N SER A 242 23.15 -2.43 -4.72
CA SER A 242 22.54 -1.85 -5.92
C SER A 242 21.05 -1.52 -5.72
N LEU A 243 20.31 -2.34 -4.95
CA LEU A 243 18.92 -2.02 -4.57
C LEU A 243 18.84 -0.73 -3.73
N VAL A 244 19.73 -0.56 -2.74
CA VAL A 244 19.76 0.66 -1.91
C VAL A 244 20.12 1.89 -2.73
N GLU A 245 21.19 1.83 -3.52
CA GLU A 245 21.65 2.93 -4.38
C GLU A 245 20.56 3.37 -5.36
N ALA A 246 19.83 2.40 -5.94
CA ALA A 246 18.70 2.70 -6.81
C ALA A 246 17.59 3.48 -6.07
N ILE A 247 17.27 3.13 -4.82
CA ILE A 247 16.26 3.83 -4.02
C ILE A 247 16.75 5.23 -3.60
N GLN A 248 18.05 5.40 -3.28
CA GLN A 248 18.61 6.71 -2.98
C GLN A 248 18.42 7.70 -4.14
N GLY A 249 18.52 7.22 -5.38
CA GLY A 249 18.22 8.00 -6.59
C GLY A 249 16.75 8.41 -6.76
N LEU A 250 15.83 7.82 -5.98
CA LEU A 250 14.39 8.12 -6.04
C LEU A 250 14.01 9.11 -4.93
N HIS A 251 13.89 10.39 -5.28
CA HIS A 251 13.58 11.50 -4.36
C HIS A 251 12.39 11.25 -3.41
N ASN A 252 11.33 10.57 -3.88
CA ASN A 252 10.12 10.32 -3.09
C ASN A 252 10.18 9.06 -2.19
N TYR A 253 11.27 8.29 -2.25
CA TYR A 253 11.38 6.99 -1.58
C TYR A 253 12.60 6.89 -0.64
N GLN A 254 13.35 7.97 -0.45
CA GLN A 254 14.54 7.97 0.42
C GLN A 254 14.19 7.65 1.88
N ASN A 255 12.98 8.01 2.32
CA ASN A 255 12.45 7.66 3.65
C ASN A 255 12.40 6.15 3.91
N LEU A 256 12.33 5.30 2.87
CA LEU A 256 12.39 3.85 3.01
C LEU A 256 13.74 3.34 3.53
N LEU A 257 14.79 4.16 3.42
CA LEU A 257 16.15 3.86 3.86
C LEU A 257 16.48 4.42 5.24
N GLU A 258 15.55 5.16 5.84
CA GLU A 258 15.71 5.72 7.19
C GLU A 258 15.61 4.70 8.32
N PRO A 259 14.76 3.64 8.25
CA PRO A 259 14.66 2.66 9.30
C PRO A 259 16.03 2.05 9.68
N PRO A 260 16.38 1.99 10.98
CA PRO A 260 17.70 1.53 11.42
C PRO A 260 18.10 0.16 10.86
N ASN A 261 17.17 -0.78 10.80
CA ASN A 261 17.40 -2.12 10.24
C ASN A 261 17.87 -2.07 8.77
N ILE A 262 17.28 -1.20 7.95
CA ILE A 262 17.67 -1.03 6.54
C ILE A 262 19.09 -0.46 6.46
N ARG A 263 19.41 0.55 7.28
CA ARG A 263 20.77 1.12 7.37
C ARG A 263 21.81 0.10 7.83
N TYR A 264 21.48 -0.73 8.82
CA TYR A 264 22.34 -1.82 9.29
C TYR A 264 22.70 -2.78 8.16
N TYR A 265 21.70 -3.33 7.46
CA TYR A 265 21.94 -4.32 6.41
C TYR A 265 22.73 -3.72 5.24
N TYR A 266 22.47 -2.46 4.91
CA TYR A 266 23.25 -1.75 3.89
C TYR A 266 24.73 -1.60 4.30
N ALA A 267 25.02 -1.12 5.51
CA ALA A 267 26.38 -1.01 6.03
C ALA A 267 27.08 -2.38 6.12
N PHE A 268 26.35 -3.41 6.56
CA PHE A 268 26.84 -4.78 6.61
C PHE A 268 27.24 -5.29 5.20
N ALA A 269 26.39 -5.10 4.20
CA ALA A 269 26.67 -5.50 2.83
C ALA A 269 27.87 -4.75 2.23
N LEU A 270 27.98 -3.43 2.48
CA LEU A 270 29.12 -2.63 2.04
C LEU A 270 30.45 -3.10 2.63
N ASN A 271 30.45 -3.45 3.93
CA ASN A 271 31.63 -4.01 4.57
C ASN A 271 32.02 -5.34 3.89
N ARG A 272 31.07 -6.25 3.71
CA ARG A 272 31.31 -7.56 3.08
C ARG A 272 31.81 -7.46 1.63
N ARG A 273 31.39 -6.44 0.86
CA ARG A 273 31.81 -6.27 -0.55
C ARG A 273 33.22 -5.71 -0.69
N ASN A 274 33.63 -4.75 0.15
CA ASN A 274 34.90 -4.05 -0.08
C ASN A 274 35.55 -3.39 1.15
N GLY A 275 34.93 -3.44 2.34
CA GLY A 275 35.48 -2.86 3.59
C GLY A 275 35.81 -1.35 3.58
N LYS A 276 35.45 -0.61 2.53
CA LYS A 276 35.95 0.75 2.27
C LYS A 276 34.92 1.88 2.35
N ASP A 277 33.63 1.59 2.32
CA ASP A 277 32.61 2.64 2.45
C ASP A 277 32.34 2.96 3.92
N ARG A 278 33.23 3.80 4.47
CA ARG A 278 33.23 4.21 5.87
C ARG A 278 32.12 5.21 6.20
N GLU A 279 31.61 5.94 5.21
CA GLU A 279 30.57 6.95 5.42
C GLU A 279 29.22 6.30 5.72
N SER A 280 28.81 5.32 4.92
CA SER A 280 27.57 4.58 5.12
C SER A 280 27.59 3.79 6.44
N LEU A 281 28.76 3.23 6.80
CA LEU A 281 28.97 2.58 8.08
C LEU A 281 28.81 3.55 9.26
N GLU A 282 29.43 4.73 9.19
CA GLU A 282 29.32 5.75 10.25
C GLU A 282 27.88 6.24 10.41
N LYS A 283 27.14 6.45 9.30
CA LYS A 283 25.72 6.80 9.35
C LYS A 283 24.88 5.72 10.03
N ALA A 284 25.18 4.45 9.79
CA ALA A 284 24.51 3.34 10.47
C ALA A 284 24.84 3.33 11.97
N ILE A 285 26.13 3.46 12.34
CA ILE A 285 26.57 3.55 13.74
C ILE A 285 25.84 4.70 14.45
N GLU A 286 25.81 5.90 13.87
CA GLU A 286 25.14 7.07 14.46
C GLU A 286 23.63 6.84 14.66
N SER A 287 22.98 6.19 13.69
CA SER A 287 21.55 5.88 13.78
C SER A 287 21.24 4.94 14.96
N TYR A 288 22.05 3.89 15.12
CA TYR A 288 21.90 2.94 16.22
C TYR A 288 22.35 3.51 17.56
N ARG A 289 23.37 4.36 17.57
CA ARG A 289 23.81 5.12 18.74
C ARG A 289 22.67 5.99 19.28
N LYS A 290 22.07 6.81 18.41
CA LYS A 290 20.93 7.65 18.78
C LYS A 290 19.74 6.80 19.26
N GLY A 291 19.38 5.76 18.52
CA GLY A 291 18.29 4.86 18.91
C GLY A 291 18.54 4.19 20.27
N PHE A 292 19.76 3.73 20.54
CA PHE A 292 20.12 3.07 21.79
C PHE A 292 20.14 4.01 23.00
N GLN A 293 20.50 5.29 22.78
CA GLN A 293 20.41 6.34 23.79
C GLN A 293 18.95 6.68 24.12
N GLU A 294 18.06 6.67 23.13
CA GLU A 294 16.62 6.92 23.31
C GLU A 294 15.90 5.73 23.96
N SER A 295 16.26 4.51 23.55
CA SER A 295 15.66 3.26 24.04
C SER A 295 16.72 2.17 24.11
N SER A 296 17.18 1.88 25.32
CA SER A 296 18.13 0.81 25.57
C SER A 296 17.46 -0.55 25.41
N SER A 297 17.48 -1.08 24.19
CA SER A 297 16.98 -2.42 23.85
C SER A 297 18.09 -3.34 23.35
N ASP A 298 17.92 -4.64 23.55
CA ASP A 298 18.88 -5.65 23.12
C ASP A 298 19.09 -5.63 21.59
N TYR A 299 18.02 -5.38 20.83
CA TYR A 299 18.09 -5.26 19.38
C TYR A 299 19.00 -4.10 18.94
N LEU A 300 18.87 -2.92 19.57
CA LEU A 300 19.64 -1.74 19.21
C LEU A 300 21.10 -1.88 19.64
N GLY A 301 21.35 -2.39 20.85
CA GLY A 301 22.71 -2.56 21.34
C GLY A 301 23.50 -3.63 20.56
N ILE A 302 22.88 -4.77 20.17
CA ILE A 302 23.58 -5.83 19.42
C ILE A 302 24.02 -5.29 18.06
N ASN A 303 23.13 -4.58 17.37
CA ASN A 303 23.43 -3.99 16.07
C ASN A 303 24.47 -2.87 16.18
N LEU A 304 24.39 -2.01 17.21
CA LEU A 304 25.39 -0.97 17.47
C LEU A 304 26.77 -1.58 17.72
N ALA A 305 26.86 -2.55 18.64
CA ALA A 305 28.10 -3.24 18.97
C ALA A 305 28.70 -3.94 17.74
N THR A 306 27.85 -4.60 16.93
CA THR A 306 28.25 -5.22 15.67
C THR A 306 28.84 -4.20 14.69
N LEU A 307 28.18 -3.08 14.47
CA LEU A 307 28.66 -2.03 13.56
C LEU A 307 29.95 -1.37 14.05
N LEU A 308 30.09 -1.14 15.36
CA LEU A 308 31.33 -0.62 15.96
C LEU A 308 32.51 -1.57 15.67
N VAL A 309 32.32 -2.88 15.84
CA VAL A 309 33.36 -3.88 15.55
C VAL A 309 33.68 -3.94 14.07
N ILE A 310 32.66 -3.90 13.20
CA ILE A 310 32.81 -3.77 11.74
C ILE A 310 33.61 -2.51 11.37
N GLY A 311 33.46 -1.42 12.13
CA GLY A 311 34.25 -0.17 11.99
C GLY A 311 35.67 -0.23 12.55
N GLY A 312 36.06 -1.35 13.15
CA GLY A 312 37.38 -1.59 13.72
C GLY A 312 37.48 -1.39 15.24
N ALA A 313 36.36 -1.21 15.95
CA ALA A 313 36.38 -1.16 17.40
C ALA A 313 36.80 -2.51 17.99
N ASP A 314 37.67 -2.47 18.99
CA ASP A 314 38.09 -3.63 19.78
C ASP A 314 37.67 -3.50 21.24
N ARG A 315 38.15 -4.40 22.10
CA ARG A 315 37.80 -4.41 23.54
C ARG A 315 38.24 -3.15 24.28
N SER A 316 39.14 -2.34 23.73
CA SER A 316 39.59 -1.07 24.31
C SER A 316 38.66 0.10 23.98
N ASN A 317 37.76 -0.05 23.01
CA ASN A 317 36.82 1.00 22.63
C ASN A 317 35.80 1.25 23.75
N LYS A 318 35.79 2.48 24.29
CA LYS A 318 34.94 2.88 25.41
C LYS A 318 33.45 2.80 25.10
N GLU A 319 33.06 3.14 23.87
CA GLU A 319 31.66 3.09 23.44
C GLU A 319 31.20 1.64 23.38
N LEU A 320 31.97 0.76 22.73
CA LEU A 320 31.67 -0.66 22.65
C LEU A 320 31.57 -1.29 24.05
N ALA A 321 32.51 -0.96 24.95
CA ALA A 321 32.46 -1.42 26.33
C ALA A 321 31.18 -0.95 27.06
N THR A 322 30.79 0.31 26.88
CA THR A 322 29.57 0.87 27.48
C THR A 322 28.32 0.16 26.95
N VAL A 323 28.23 -0.04 25.63
CA VAL A 323 27.11 -0.77 25.01
C VAL A 323 27.02 -2.18 25.59
N CYS A 324 28.12 -2.93 25.60
CA CYS A 324 28.15 -4.29 26.15
C CYS A 324 27.70 -4.35 27.62
N VAL A 325 28.14 -3.42 28.47
CA VAL A 325 27.72 -3.36 29.88
C VAL A 325 26.21 -3.15 30.02
N VAL A 326 25.63 -2.25 29.23
CA VAL A 326 24.18 -2.01 29.24
C VAL A 326 23.43 -3.25 28.74
N MET A 327 23.92 -3.93 27.71
CA MET A 327 23.31 -5.18 27.21
C MET A 327 23.32 -6.27 28.28
N ASP A 328 24.46 -6.45 28.97
CA ASP A 328 24.57 -7.44 30.04
C ASP A 328 23.59 -7.13 31.18
N MET A 329 23.38 -5.85 31.50
CA MET A 329 22.37 -5.42 32.47
C MET A 329 20.94 -5.77 32.02
N LEU A 330 20.58 -5.50 30.77
CA LEU A 330 19.26 -5.81 30.21
C LEU A 330 18.97 -7.31 30.21
N ILE A 331 19.96 -8.12 29.78
CA ILE A 331 19.89 -9.58 29.83
C ILE A 331 19.67 -10.05 31.27
N ASN A 332 20.41 -9.52 32.24
CA ASN A 332 20.24 -9.91 33.65
C ASN A 332 18.85 -9.57 34.20
N ILE A 333 18.26 -8.45 33.78
CA ILE A 333 16.88 -8.08 34.16
C ILE A 333 15.87 -9.06 33.57
N LEU A 334 16.07 -9.48 32.30
CA LEU A 334 15.20 -10.45 31.62
C LEU A 334 15.31 -11.87 32.19
N PHE A 335 16.51 -12.28 32.62
CA PHE A 335 16.82 -13.64 33.09
C PHE A 335 16.91 -13.76 34.62
N ASN A 336 16.11 -12.99 35.36
CA ASN A 336 16.19 -12.90 36.83
C ASN A 336 16.02 -14.22 37.64
N HIS A 337 15.93 -15.40 37.01
CA HIS A 337 16.10 -16.71 37.65
C HIS A 337 16.71 -17.76 36.71
N ALA A 338 18.05 -17.87 36.62
CA ALA A 338 18.77 -19.15 36.45
C ALA A 338 20.30 -18.98 36.32
N SER A 339 21.05 -19.36 37.37
CA SER A 339 22.38 -20.03 37.37
C SER A 339 23.57 -19.46 36.55
N PRO A 340 24.83 -19.88 36.80
CA PRO A 340 25.98 -18.98 36.63
C PRO A 340 26.50 -18.82 35.20
N ARG A 341 26.82 -17.55 34.90
CA ARG A 341 27.58 -16.94 33.79
C ARG A 341 28.01 -17.84 32.61
N PRO A 342 27.34 -17.71 31.46
CA PRO A 342 27.99 -17.83 30.16
C PRO A 342 28.86 -16.57 29.91
N THR A 343 29.82 -16.65 29.00
CA THR A 343 30.46 -15.47 28.41
C THR A 343 29.39 -14.48 27.96
N PRO A 344 29.58 -13.15 28.17
CA PRO A 344 28.58 -12.17 27.78
C PRO A 344 28.22 -12.37 26.31
N VAL A 345 26.94 -12.67 26.06
CA VAL A 345 26.38 -13.00 24.73
C VAL A 345 26.82 -11.98 23.65
N PRO A 346 26.91 -10.66 23.94
CA PRO A 346 27.44 -9.70 22.98
C PRO A 346 28.86 -10.04 22.51
N TYR A 347 29.75 -10.46 23.40
CA TYR A 347 31.13 -10.80 23.04
C TYR A 347 31.23 -12.09 22.21
N VAL A 348 30.35 -13.07 22.44
CA VAL A 348 30.27 -14.30 21.63
C VAL A 348 29.77 -14.00 20.22
N ILE A 349 28.77 -13.12 20.09
CA ILE A 349 28.26 -12.67 18.79
C ILE A 349 29.34 -11.86 18.06
N ILE A 350 30.02 -10.95 18.75
CA ILE A 350 31.13 -10.13 18.23
C ILE A 350 32.30 -11.00 17.72
N GLU A 351 32.67 -12.05 18.45
CA GLU A 351 33.75 -12.97 18.03
C GLU A 351 33.37 -13.79 16.78
N ARG A 352 32.10 -14.10 16.58
CA ARG A 352 31.61 -14.77 15.37
C ARG A 352 31.52 -13.85 14.15
N ILE A 353 31.40 -12.55 14.34
CA ILE A 353 31.35 -11.54 13.26
C ILE A 353 32.75 -11.28 12.65
N LYS A 354 33.83 -11.63 13.37
CA LYS A 354 35.21 -11.47 12.91
C LYS A 354 35.70 -12.53 11.89
N VAL A 355 34.84 -13.47 11.49
CA VAL A 355 35.14 -14.52 10.50
C VAL A 355 34.61 -14.16 9.11
#